data_AF-A0A7K1LJG4-F1
#
_entry.id   AF-A0A7K1LJG4-F1
#
_cell.length_a   1.000
_cell.length_b   1.000
_cell.length_c   1.000
_cell.angle_alpha   90.00
_cell.angle_beta   90.00
_cell.angle_gamma   90.00
#
_symmetry.space_group_name_H-M   'P 1'
#
loop_
_entity.id
_entity.type
_entity.pdbx_description
1 polymer ?
#
loop_
_entity_poly.entity_id
_entity_poly.type
_entity_poly.pdbx_seq_one_letter_code
_entity_poly.pdbx_strand_id
1 'polypeptide(L)'
;MSTQTTDPLIGENLARLRGEISQKTLAKEMSDRGFKWASSTVFNIEHGERSLRLVEALELAKLLKVELSDFFDIPADVGPARKVQDLYLEVARHWTVVKDSVSSLLEARGRLQSAVNDCLSRAPESDRPNTLRRAADFGQGQLDSATVDSAVTRGHTDYSASPGWKRINADTSEG
;
A
#
# COMPACT_ATOMS: atom_id res chain seq x y z
N MET A 1 4.46 -1.33 12.60
CA MET A 1 5.29 -2.45 13.09
C MET A 1 6.56 -2.46 12.26
N SER A 2 7.71 -2.28 12.90
CA SER A 2 9.01 -2.15 12.23
C SER A 2 9.41 -3.46 11.56
N THR A 3 9.58 -3.46 10.25
CA THR A 3 10.33 -4.48 9.50
C THR A 3 11.81 -4.34 9.87
N GLN A 4 12.18 -4.78 11.07
CA GLN A 4 13.59 -5.03 11.38
C GLN A 4 13.98 -6.24 10.55
N THR A 5 14.84 -6.05 9.54
CA THR A 5 15.60 -7.16 8.96
C THR A 5 16.39 -7.78 10.10
N THR A 6 16.00 -8.99 10.52
CA THR A 6 16.59 -9.66 11.67
C THR A 6 17.85 -10.40 11.26
N ASP A 7 18.81 -10.55 12.18
CA ASP A 7 20.03 -11.33 11.94
C ASP A 7 19.75 -12.76 11.39
N PRO A 8 18.69 -13.47 11.82
CA PRO A 8 18.26 -14.72 11.19
C PRO A 8 17.98 -14.65 9.69
N LEU A 9 17.30 -13.58 9.20
CA LEU A 9 16.99 -13.42 7.77
C LEU A 9 18.29 -13.21 6.96
N ILE A 10 19.20 -12.40 7.48
CA ILE A 10 20.51 -12.17 6.86
C ILE A 10 21.32 -13.47 6.85
N GLY A 11 21.25 -14.26 7.93
CA GLY A 11 21.90 -15.57 8.03
C GLY A 11 21.38 -16.57 7.01
N GLU A 12 20.05 -16.69 6.88
CA GLU A 12 19.39 -17.56 5.90
C GLU A 12 19.78 -17.18 4.46
N ASN A 13 19.76 -15.87 4.15
CA ASN A 13 20.20 -15.38 2.85
C ASN A 13 21.68 -15.66 2.60
N LEU A 14 22.56 -15.46 3.58
CA LEU A 14 23.98 -15.80 3.42
C LEU A 14 24.18 -17.29 3.12
N ALA A 15 23.48 -18.18 3.84
CA ALA A 15 23.56 -19.62 3.60
C ALA A 15 23.11 -19.98 2.18
N ARG A 16 22.01 -19.37 1.70
CA ARG A 16 21.50 -19.53 0.34
C ARG A 16 22.48 -19.00 -0.71
N LEU A 17 22.99 -17.77 -0.55
CA LEU A 17 23.90 -17.11 -1.50
C LEU A 17 25.27 -17.81 -1.55
N ARG A 18 25.73 -18.39 -0.43
CA ARG A 18 26.95 -19.20 -0.39
C ARG A 18 26.83 -20.44 -1.28
N GLY A 19 25.62 -21.03 -1.37
CA GLY A 19 25.37 -22.24 -2.15
C GLY A 19 26.30 -23.38 -1.77
N GLU A 20 27.03 -23.92 -2.74
CA GLU A 20 27.93 -25.07 -2.55
C GLU A 20 29.30 -24.71 -1.93
N ILE A 21 29.65 -23.43 -1.82
CA ILE A 21 30.91 -23.02 -1.20
C ILE A 21 30.89 -23.46 0.27
N SER A 22 31.87 -24.25 0.73
CA SER A 22 31.86 -24.68 2.14
C SER A 22 32.07 -23.51 3.11
N GLN A 23 31.51 -23.58 4.32
CA GLN A 23 31.73 -22.57 5.37
C GLN A 23 33.22 -22.34 5.66
N LYS A 24 34.02 -23.42 5.66
CA LYS A 24 35.48 -23.36 5.83
C LYS A 24 36.15 -22.60 4.69
N THR A 25 35.74 -22.85 3.44
CA THR A 25 36.24 -22.14 2.26
C THR A 25 35.89 -20.66 2.34
N LEU A 26 34.64 -20.33 2.65
CA LEU A 26 34.18 -18.94 2.76
C LEU A 26 34.92 -18.18 3.88
N ALA A 27 35.10 -18.81 5.05
CA ALA A 27 35.86 -18.25 6.15
C ALA A 27 37.32 -17.98 5.78
N LYS A 28 37.94 -18.89 5.01
CA LYS A 28 39.29 -18.70 4.51
C LYS A 28 39.37 -17.50 3.55
N GLU A 29 38.47 -17.41 2.58
CA GLU A 29 38.44 -16.29 1.61
C GLU A 29 38.26 -14.94 2.32
N MET A 30 37.41 -14.88 3.34
CA MET A 30 37.24 -13.66 4.15
C MET A 30 38.45 -13.37 5.03
N SER A 31 39.13 -14.39 5.55
CA SER A 31 40.40 -14.24 6.27
C SER A 31 41.52 -13.68 5.39
N ASP A 32 41.62 -14.17 4.16
CA ASP A 32 42.59 -13.69 3.19
C ASP A 32 42.31 -12.21 2.80
N ARG A 33 41.09 -11.71 3.05
CA ARG A 33 40.66 -10.29 2.90
C ARG A 33 40.79 -9.46 4.19
N GLY A 34 41.36 -10.02 5.25
CA GLY A 34 41.67 -9.31 6.50
C GLY A 34 40.58 -9.39 7.57
N PHE A 35 39.51 -10.16 7.37
CA PHE A 35 38.49 -10.39 8.40
C PHE A 35 38.86 -11.59 9.26
N LYS A 36 38.71 -11.49 10.59
CA LYS A 36 39.00 -12.61 11.50
C LYS A 36 37.88 -13.65 11.49
N TRP A 37 37.71 -14.36 10.38
CA TRP A 37 36.66 -15.32 10.17
C TRP A 37 37.16 -16.75 10.34
N ALA A 38 36.49 -17.52 11.18
CA ALA A 38 36.62 -18.98 11.22
C ALA A 38 35.34 -19.63 10.66
N SER A 39 35.37 -20.94 10.43
CA SER A 39 34.16 -21.67 10.01
C SER A 39 33.00 -21.47 10.98
N SER A 40 33.29 -21.36 12.28
CA SER A 40 32.30 -21.02 13.32
C SER A 40 31.72 -19.63 13.17
N THR A 41 32.48 -18.66 12.65
CA THR A 41 31.96 -17.32 12.36
C THR A 41 30.89 -17.39 11.29
N VAL A 42 31.12 -18.13 10.22
CA VAL A 42 30.14 -18.33 9.14
C VAL A 42 28.90 -19.03 9.70
N PHE A 43 29.07 -20.11 10.45
CA PHE A 43 27.96 -20.81 11.11
C PHE A 43 27.11 -19.88 11.97
N ASN A 44 27.73 -19.10 12.87
CA ASN A 44 27.00 -18.21 13.76
C ASN A 44 26.27 -17.10 13.00
N ILE A 45 26.81 -16.60 11.88
CA ILE A 45 26.11 -15.64 11.03
C ILE A 45 24.92 -16.32 10.34
N GLU A 46 25.12 -17.50 9.74
CA GLU A 46 24.07 -18.24 9.04
C GLU A 46 22.88 -18.61 9.95
N HIS A 47 23.11 -18.74 11.26
CA HIS A 47 22.07 -19.02 12.25
C HIS A 47 21.56 -17.75 12.96
N GLY A 48 22.02 -16.57 12.58
CA GLY A 48 21.62 -15.30 13.20
C GLY A 48 22.13 -15.09 14.63
N GLU A 49 23.06 -15.93 15.11
CA GLU A 49 23.69 -15.82 16.43
C GLU A 49 24.78 -14.74 16.47
N ARG A 50 25.26 -14.32 15.30
CA ARG A 50 26.20 -13.21 15.13
C ARG A 50 25.77 -12.34 13.96
N SER A 51 25.59 -11.04 14.21
CA SER A 51 25.29 -10.09 13.15
C SER A 51 26.41 -10.01 12.10
N LEU A 52 26.02 -9.94 10.82
CA LEU A 52 26.92 -9.66 9.70
C LEU A 52 27.17 -8.14 9.64
N ARG A 53 28.43 -7.72 9.80
CA ARG A 53 28.74 -6.29 9.75
C ARG A 53 28.69 -5.78 8.31
N LEU A 54 28.29 -4.52 8.10
CA LEU A 54 28.18 -3.93 6.75
C LEU A 54 29.48 -4.05 5.93
N VAL A 55 30.63 -3.81 6.54
CA VAL A 55 31.94 -3.96 5.87
C VAL A 55 32.24 -5.41 5.47
N GLU A 56 31.77 -6.39 6.26
CA GLU A 56 31.87 -7.81 5.92
C GLU A 56 30.92 -8.16 4.77
N ALA A 57 29.69 -7.65 4.82
CA ALA A 57 28.67 -7.86 3.78
C ALA A 57 29.11 -7.31 2.42
N LEU A 58 29.76 -6.14 2.38
CA LEU A 58 30.29 -5.56 1.15
C LEU A 58 31.37 -6.43 0.49
N GLU A 59 32.24 -7.05 1.28
CA GLU A 59 33.29 -7.93 0.77
C GLU A 59 32.75 -9.31 0.39
N LEU A 60 31.75 -9.81 1.12
CA LEU A 60 31.00 -10.99 0.73
C LEU A 60 30.25 -10.80 -0.59
N ALA A 61 29.59 -9.66 -0.78
CA ALA A 61 28.86 -9.35 -2.02
C ALA A 61 29.78 -9.47 -3.23
N LYS A 62 30.99 -8.89 -3.15
CA LYS A 62 32.03 -9.00 -4.19
C LYS A 62 32.50 -10.44 -4.39
N LEU A 63 32.74 -11.18 -3.29
CA LEU A 63 33.24 -12.55 -3.32
C LEU A 63 32.21 -13.50 -3.96
N LEU A 64 30.94 -13.37 -3.57
CA LEU A 64 29.84 -14.22 -4.02
C LEU A 64 29.25 -13.74 -5.35
N LYS A 65 29.65 -12.56 -5.84
CA LYS A 65 29.17 -11.93 -7.08
C LYS A 65 27.66 -11.67 -7.06
N VAL A 66 27.20 -11.12 -5.93
CA VAL A 66 25.80 -10.78 -5.64
C VAL A 66 25.72 -9.31 -5.28
N GLU A 67 24.54 -8.72 -5.33
CA GLU A 67 24.33 -7.34 -4.89
C GLU A 67 24.21 -7.30 -3.36
N LEU A 68 24.58 -6.17 -2.75
CA LEU A 68 24.45 -6.00 -1.30
C LEU A 68 22.99 -6.19 -0.84
N SER A 69 22.02 -5.81 -1.69
CA SER A 69 20.58 -5.99 -1.44
C SER A 69 20.18 -7.44 -1.22
N ASP A 70 20.91 -8.41 -1.78
CA ASP A 70 20.51 -9.81 -1.81
C ASP A 70 20.59 -10.46 -0.42
N PHE A 71 21.37 -9.89 0.50
CA PHE A 71 21.39 -10.28 1.93
C PHE A 71 20.12 -9.90 2.68
N PHE A 72 19.31 -8.99 2.11
CA PHE A 72 18.09 -8.45 2.69
C PHE A 72 16.83 -8.96 1.97
N ASP A 73 16.99 -9.84 0.98
CA ASP A 73 15.88 -10.43 0.26
C ASP A 73 14.97 -11.19 1.24
N ILE A 74 13.69 -10.92 1.16
CA ILE A 74 12.71 -11.69 1.92
C ILE A 74 12.35 -12.89 1.06
N PRO A 75 12.38 -14.13 1.60
CA PRO A 75 12.00 -15.33 0.86
C PRO A 75 10.71 -15.17 0.07
N ALA A 76 10.69 -15.77 -1.12
CA ALA A 76 9.63 -15.56 -2.12
C ALA A 76 8.24 -16.03 -1.68
N ASP A 77 8.13 -16.84 -0.63
CA ASP A 77 6.87 -17.28 -0.02
C ASP A 77 6.23 -16.21 0.88
N VAL A 78 7.03 -15.28 1.44
CA VAL A 78 6.52 -14.10 2.15
C VAL A 78 6.22 -12.94 1.18
N GLY A 79 6.71 -12.99 -0.05
CA GLY A 79 6.49 -11.98 -1.09
C GLY A 79 5.00 -11.78 -1.43
N PRO A 80 4.25 -12.84 -1.81
CA PRO A 80 2.81 -12.77 -2.03
C PRO A 80 2.03 -12.34 -0.78
N ALA A 81 2.36 -12.88 0.39
CA ALA A 81 1.70 -12.51 1.65
C ALA A 81 1.90 -11.03 1.99
N ARG A 82 3.12 -10.51 1.81
CA ARG A 82 3.42 -9.09 1.98
C ARG A 82 2.72 -8.23 0.95
N LYS A 83 2.69 -8.66 -0.32
CA LYS A 83 1.96 -7.95 -1.37
C LYS A 83 0.46 -7.86 -1.06
N VAL A 84 -0.14 -8.95 -0.57
CA VAL A 84 -1.53 -8.97 -0.10
C VAL A 84 -1.71 -8.01 1.08
N GLN A 85 -0.80 -8.01 2.05
CA GLN A 85 -0.85 -7.11 3.20
C GLN A 85 -0.75 -5.63 2.79
N ASP A 86 0.13 -5.29 1.85
CA ASP A 86 0.31 -3.93 1.33
C ASP A 86 -0.95 -3.46 0.60
N LEU A 87 -1.52 -4.32 -0.26
CA LEU A 87 -2.78 -4.06 -0.97
C LEU A 87 -3.97 -3.95 -0.02
N TYR A 88 -4.02 -4.77 1.03
CA TYR A 88 -5.04 -4.66 2.08
C TYR A 88 -5.00 -3.29 2.76
N LEU A 89 -3.81 -2.81 3.14
CA LEU A 89 -3.65 -1.49 3.75
C LEU A 89 -4.03 -0.36 2.81
N GLU A 90 -3.77 -0.52 1.51
CA GLU A 90 -4.21 0.42 0.48
C GLU A 90 -5.73 0.49 0.37
N VAL A 91 -6.41 -0.67 0.28
CA VAL A 91 -7.88 -0.74 0.29
C VAL A 91 -8.44 -0.13 1.57
N ALA A 92 -7.89 -0.45 2.73
CA ALA A 92 -8.34 0.08 4.02
C ALA A 92 -8.24 1.61 4.09
N ARG A 93 -7.16 2.21 3.57
CA ARG A 93 -7.02 3.68 3.49
C ARG A 93 -8.10 4.30 2.63
N HIS A 94 -8.33 3.76 1.43
CA HIS A 94 -9.35 4.28 0.52
C HIS A 94 -10.76 4.09 1.07
N TRP A 95 -11.02 2.97 1.76
CA TRP A 95 -12.29 2.75 2.46
C TRP A 95 -12.59 3.84 3.47
N THR A 96 -11.62 4.21 4.31
CA THR A 96 -11.80 5.32 5.27
C THR A 96 -12.12 6.63 4.57
N VAL A 97 -11.41 6.96 3.49
CA VAL A 97 -11.67 8.16 2.68
C VAL A 97 -13.09 8.17 2.12
N VAL A 98 -13.55 7.05 1.55
CA VAL A 98 -14.92 6.92 1.02
C VAL A 98 -15.94 7.11 2.14
N LYS A 99 -15.78 6.41 3.27
CA LYS A 99 -16.69 6.50 4.41
C LYS A 99 -16.80 7.94 4.93
N ASP A 100 -15.66 8.62 5.14
CA ASP A 100 -15.64 10.00 5.65
C ASP A 100 -16.22 11.00 4.63
N SER A 101 -15.97 10.76 3.33
CA SER A 101 -16.53 11.59 2.24
C SER A 101 -18.05 11.44 2.14
N VAL A 102 -18.57 10.22 2.30
CA VAL A 102 -20.02 9.95 2.33
C VAL A 102 -20.66 10.66 3.52
N SER A 103 -20.09 10.55 4.72
CA SER A 103 -20.58 11.28 5.90
C SER A 103 -20.61 12.79 5.66
N SER A 104 -19.51 13.36 5.15
CA SER A 104 -19.39 14.78 4.85
C SER A 104 -20.42 15.26 3.82
N LEU A 105 -20.67 14.46 2.77
CA LEU A 105 -21.68 14.76 1.76
C LEU A 105 -23.09 14.76 2.37
N LEU A 106 -23.44 13.74 3.15
CA LEU A 106 -24.76 13.63 3.78
C LEU A 106 -25.03 14.79 4.75
N GLU A 107 -24.03 15.20 5.53
CA GLU A 107 -24.13 16.37 6.41
C GLU A 107 -24.33 17.69 5.63
N ALA A 108 -23.58 17.88 4.53
CA ALA A 108 -23.75 19.04 3.67
C ALA A 108 -25.15 19.07 3.03
N ARG A 109 -25.66 17.92 2.59
CA ARG A 109 -27.01 17.78 2.05
C ARG A 109 -28.08 18.09 3.10
N GLY A 110 -27.93 17.59 4.32
CA GLY A 110 -28.86 17.90 5.42
C GLY A 110 -28.95 19.41 5.68
N ARG A 111 -27.80 20.11 5.70
CA ARG A 111 -27.75 21.57 5.82
C ARG A 111 -28.43 22.29 4.66
N LEU A 112 -28.20 21.85 3.43
CA LEU A 112 -28.85 22.42 2.24
C LEU A 112 -30.37 22.20 2.27
N GLN A 113 -30.82 20.99 2.61
CA GLN A 113 -32.24 20.68 2.74
C GLN A 113 -32.92 21.57 3.80
N SER A 114 -32.27 21.80 4.93
CA SER A 114 -32.78 22.73 5.95
C SER A 114 -32.93 24.15 5.39
N ALA A 115 -31.93 24.66 4.68
CA ALA A 115 -31.98 25.99 4.08
C ALA A 115 -33.07 26.12 2.98
N VAL A 116 -33.27 25.07 2.18
CA VAL A 116 -34.36 25.00 1.19
C VAL A 116 -35.71 25.05 1.91
N ASN A 117 -35.90 24.25 2.96
CA ASN A 117 -37.14 24.24 3.75
C ASN A 117 -37.40 25.61 4.39
N ASP A 118 -36.38 26.29 4.88
CA ASP A 118 -36.48 27.65 5.43
C ASP A 118 -36.89 28.67 4.37
N CYS A 119 -36.42 28.54 3.13
CA CYS A 119 -36.86 29.40 2.02
C CYS A 119 -38.34 29.17 1.70
N LEU A 120 -38.78 27.91 1.73
CA LEU A 120 -40.15 27.53 1.41
C LEU A 120 -41.15 27.90 2.52
N SER A 121 -40.72 27.90 3.79
CA SER A 121 -41.60 28.20 4.94
C SER A 121 -41.82 29.69 5.20
N ARG A 122 -40.95 30.57 4.70
CA ARG A 122 -40.99 32.02 4.98
C ARG A 122 -42.21 32.78 4.44
N ALA A 123 -42.86 32.26 3.41
CA ALA A 123 -44.07 32.85 2.84
C ALA A 123 -44.87 31.80 2.08
N PRO A 124 -46.20 31.95 1.99
CA PRO A 124 -47.03 31.16 1.08
C PRO A 124 -46.49 31.23 -0.34
N GLU A 125 -46.68 30.16 -1.11
CA GLU A 125 -46.14 30.06 -2.47
C GLU A 125 -46.59 31.23 -3.38
N SER A 126 -47.84 31.68 -3.24
CA SER A 126 -48.42 32.81 -3.98
C SER A 126 -47.71 34.14 -3.74
N ASP A 127 -47.14 34.33 -2.55
CA ASP A 127 -46.54 35.59 -2.10
C ASP A 127 -45.02 35.49 -1.94
N ARG A 128 -44.43 34.33 -2.28
CA ARG A 128 -43.00 34.08 -2.07
C ARG A 128 -42.14 34.94 -3.01
N PRO A 129 -41.20 35.73 -2.48
CA PRO A 129 -40.26 36.49 -3.30
C PRO A 129 -39.53 35.61 -4.32
N ASN A 130 -39.36 36.12 -5.54
CA ASN A 130 -38.67 35.40 -6.63
C ASN A 130 -37.25 34.94 -6.24
N THR A 131 -36.55 35.69 -5.38
CA THR A 131 -35.23 35.34 -4.86
C THR A 131 -35.25 34.07 -4.02
N LEU A 132 -36.22 33.95 -3.10
CA LEU A 132 -36.41 32.75 -2.27
C LEU A 132 -36.85 31.55 -3.12
N ARG A 133 -37.74 31.76 -4.10
CA ARG A 133 -38.15 30.69 -5.02
C ARG A 133 -36.96 30.13 -5.80
N ARG A 134 -36.19 31.00 -6.46
CA ARG A 134 -35.01 30.58 -7.23
C ARG A 134 -33.96 29.88 -6.38
N ALA A 135 -33.73 30.35 -5.15
CA ALA A 135 -32.79 29.71 -4.24
C ALA A 135 -33.26 28.30 -3.83
N ALA A 136 -34.56 28.14 -3.53
CA ALA A 136 -35.14 26.83 -3.21
C ALA A 136 -35.06 25.87 -4.41
N ASP A 137 -35.45 26.33 -5.61
CA ASP A 137 -35.40 25.51 -6.84
C ASP A 137 -33.97 25.04 -7.14
N PHE A 138 -32.99 25.94 -7.04
CA PHE A 138 -31.58 25.60 -7.25
C PHE A 138 -31.07 24.60 -6.21
N GLY A 139 -31.37 24.85 -4.93
CA GLY A 139 -31.00 23.94 -3.83
C GLY A 139 -31.62 22.56 -4.00
N GLN A 140 -32.89 22.49 -4.38
CA GLN A 140 -33.58 21.23 -4.65
C GLN A 140 -32.91 20.47 -5.82
N GLY A 141 -32.58 21.15 -6.92
CA GLY A 141 -31.88 20.51 -8.04
C GLY A 141 -30.50 19.94 -7.66
N GLN A 142 -29.78 20.59 -6.73
CA GLN A 142 -28.53 20.02 -6.17
C GLN A 142 -28.79 18.81 -5.27
N LEU A 143 -29.85 18.84 -4.46
CA LEU A 143 -30.25 17.70 -3.63
C LEU A 143 -30.66 16.50 -4.48
N ASP A 144 -31.30 16.71 -5.62
CA ASP A 144 -31.72 15.62 -6.50
C ASP A 144 -30.55 14.95 -7.23
N SER A 145 -29.50 15.73 -7.54
CA SER A 145 -28.38 15.27 -8.38
C SER A 145 -27.14 14.84 -7.60
N ALA A 146 -26.84 15.43 -6.44
CA ALA A 146 -25.62 15.17 -5.67
C ALA A 146 -25.81 14.06 -4.62
N THR A 147 -26.25 12.88 -5.03
CA THR A 147 -26.50 11.73 -4.13
C THR A 147 -25.29 10.80 -4.03
N VAL A 148 -25.22 10.01 -2.96
CA VAL A 148 -24.18 8.97 -2.81
C VAL A 148 -24.23 7.99 -4.00
N ASP A 149 -25.42 7.53 -4.38
CA ASP A 149 -25.60 6.60 -5.50
C ASP A 149 -25.13 7.17 -6.84
N SER A 150 -25.39 8.46 -7.09
CA SER A 150 -24.92 9.13 -8.30
C SER A 150 -23.39 9.23 -8.34
N ALA A 151 -22.75 9.49 -7.19
CA ALA A 151 -21.30 9.57 -7.08
C ALA A 151 -20.67 8.19 -7.28
N VAL A 152 -21.24 7.14 -6.69
CA VAL A 152 -20.80 5.74 -6.86
C VAL A 152 -20.94 5.31 -8.32
N THR A 153 -22.08 5.59 -8.95
CA THR A 153 -22.33 5.22 -10.35
C THR A 153 -21.34 5.89 -11.28
N ARG A 154 -21.11 7.21 -11.14
CA ARG A 154 -20.11 7.94 -11.93
C ARG A 154 -18.71 7.41 -11.70
N GLY A 155 -18.32 7.16 -10.45
CA GLY A 155 -17.02 6.59 -10.11
C GLY A 155 -16.79 5.23 -10.77
N HIS A 156 -17.81 4.36 -10.81
CA HIS A 156 -17.74 3.09 -11.53
C HIS A 156 -17.59 3.26 -13.03
N THR A 157 -18.33 4.19 -13.65
CA THR A 157 -18.20 4.51 -15.08
C THR A 157 -16.80 5.01 -15.43
N ASP A 158 -16.25 5.91 -14.62
CA ASP A 158 -14.91 6.45 -14.85
C ASP A 158 -13.83 5.36 -14.67
N TYR A 159 -13.98 4.50 -13.67
CA TYR A 159 -13.06 3.39 -13.44
C TYR A 159 -13.10 2.35 -14.57
N SER A 160 -14.29 1.99 -15.07
CA SER A 160 -14.42 1.01 -16.16
C SER A 160 -13.86 1.52 -17.49
N ALA A 161 -13.85 2.84 -17.69
CA ALA A 161 -13.18 3.47 -18.83
C ALA A 161 -11.64 3.52 -18.68
N SER A 162 -11.10 3.33 -17.48
CA SER A 162 -9.68 3.53 -17.19
C SER A 162 -8.76 2.46 -17.81
N PRO A 163 -7.49 2.80 -18.10
CA PRO A 163 -6.50 1.83 -18.56
C PRO A 163 -6.23 0.68 -17.56
N GLY A 164 -6.41 0.94 -16.26
CA GLY A 164 -6.17 -0.05 -15.20
C GLY A 164 -7.20 -1.18 -15.23
N TRP A 165 -8.49 -0.84 -15.37
CA TRP A 165 -9.58 -1.80 -15.53
C TRP A 165 -9.33 -2.74 -16.72
N LYS A 166 -8.86 -2.19 -17.85
CA LYS A 166 -8.66 -2.94 -19.10
C LYS A 166 -7.54 -3.96 -18.99
N ARG A 167 -6.46 -3.64 -18.26
CA ARG A 167 -5.35 -4.58 -18.04
C ARG A 167 -5.80 -5.77 -17.19
N ILE A 168 -6.49 -5.50 -16.08
CA ILE A 168 -6.91 -6.55 -15.13
C ILE A 168 -7.90 -7.54 -15.77
N ASN A 169 -8.81 -7.07 -16.63
CA ASN A 169 -9.84 -7.92 -17.25
C ASN A 169 -9.41 -8.55 -18.59
N ALA A 170 -8.28 -8.14 -19.17
CA ALA A 170 -7.70 -8.83 -20.33
C ALA A 170 -7.05 -10.15 -19.90
N ASP A 171 -6.32 -10.14 -18.78
CA ASP A 171 -5.60 -11.31 -18.26
C ASP A 171 -6.54 -12.43 -17.73
N THR A 172 -7.80 -12.13 -17.44
CA THR A 172 -8.80 -13.13 -16.99
C THR A 172 -9.57 -13.80 -18.12
N SER A 173 -9.37 -13.38 -19.38
CA SER A 173 -10.10 -13.89 -20.55
C SER A 173 -9.38 -15.02 -21.30
N GLU A 174 -8.13 -15.31 -20.97
CA GLU A 174 -7.28 -16.31 -21.65
C GLU A 174 -6.94 -17.56 -20.79
N GLY A 175 -7.65 -17.76 -19.66
CA GLY A 175 -7.46 -18.89 -18.74
C GLY A 175 -8.56 -19.94 -18.81
#